data_AF-A0A3M8WA79-F1
#
_entry.id   AF-A0A3M8WA79-F1
#
_cell.length_a   1.000
_cell.length_b   1.000
_cell.length_c   1.000
_cell.angle_alpha   90.00
_cell.angle_beta   90.00
_cell.angle_gamma   90.00
#
_symmetry.space_group_name_H-M   'P 1'
#
loop_
_entity.id
_entity.type
_entity.pdbx_description
1 polymer ?
#
loop_
_entity_poly.entity_id
_entity_poly.type
_entity_poly.pdbx_seq_one_letter_code
_entity_poly.pdbx_strand_id
1 'polypeptide(L)'
;MKLLSVNVGKPRPNPWKGLSATGIDKRPVDGPVTVTAPGPKGTGAVGLDGDRAYDVKHHGGPDQAVYAYAREDLDGWEAELNRPLANGVFGENLTITGLDVNAALIGERWRIGPDVVLEVSCPRIPCATFQGWLERDGWIKRFTEAALPGAYLRVIAPGTLRTGDPVEIVHRPDHDVTIALAFRALTREAALLPRLLAADALPEELTALVHKRTIPVTPAADAPSP
;
A
#
# COMPACT_ATOMS: atom_id res chain seq x y z
N MET A 1 -5.21 12.23 -15.08
CA MET A 1 -5.46 11.56 -13.78
C MET A 1 -5.77 12.63 -12.76
N LYS A 2 -6.54 12.31 -11.70
CA LYS A 2 -6.97 13.30 -10.71
C LYS A 2 -7.05 12.67 -9.31
N LEU A 3 -6.61 13.42 -8.31
CA LEU A 3 -6.79 13.08 -6.90
C LEU A 3 -8.27 13.31 -6.54
N LEU A 4 -9.05 12.24 -6.43
CA LEU A 4 -10.48 12.32 -6.17
C LEU A 4 -10.79 12.63 -4.71
N SER A 5 -9.99 12.11 -3.78
CA SER A 5 -10.21 12.31 -2.35
C SER A 5 -8.90 12.21 -1.57
N VAL A 6 -8.76 13.06 -0.56
CA VAL A 6 -7.77 12.91 0.51
C VAL A 6 -8.50 12.42 1.76
N ASN A 7 -8.07 11.29 2.30
CA ASN A 7 -8.73 10.62 3.41
C ASN A 7 -7.78 10.49 4.60
N VAL A 8 -8.30 10.78 5.79
CA VAL A 8 -7.56 10.72 7.06
C VAL A 8 -8.30 9.83 8.04
N GLY A 9 -7.56 9.00 8.78
CA GLY A 9 -8.11 8.07 9.76
C GLY A 9 -8.35 8.74 11.10
N LYS A 10 -9.47 8.40 11.73
CA LYS A 10 -9.68 8.68 13.17
C LYS A 10 -9.52 7.39 13.96
N PRO A 11 -8.93 7.43 15.18
CA PRO A 11 -8.83 6.26 16.03
C PRO A 11 -10.22 5.69 16.31
N ARG A 12 -10.35 4.38 16.15
CA ARG A 12 -11.49 3.61 16.64
C ARG A 12 -11.06 2.26 17.20
N PRO A 13 -11.86 1.64 18.08
CA PRO A 13 -11.54 0.32 18.62
C PRO A 13 -11.30 -0.71 17.52
N ASN A 14 -10.35 -1.63 17.75
CA ASN A 14 -9.99 -2.68 16.80
C ASN A 14 -10.30 -4.06 17.40
N PRO A 15 -11.55 -4.56 17.30
CA PRO A 15 -11.92 -5.84 17.91
C PRO A 15 -11.33 -7.07 17.20
N TRP A 16 -10.71 -6.88 16.02
CA TRP A 16 -10.21 -7.96 15.16
C TRP A 16 -8.72 -8.25 15.35
N LYS A 17 -8.05 -7.51 16.23
CA LYS A 17 -6.62 -7.62 16.47
C LYS A 17 -6.30 -7.26 17.92
N GLY A 18 -5.19 -7.77 18.46
CA GLY A 18 -4.70 -7.42 19.80
C GLY A 18 -4.18 -5.99 19.96
N LEU A 19 -4.74 -5.02 19.23
CA LEU A 19 -4.43 -3.59 19.29
C LEU A 19 -5.66 -2.84 19.78
N SER A 20 -5.46 -1.82 20.62
CA SER A 20 -6.58 -1.06 21.19
C SER A 20 -7.31 -0.20 20.15
N ALA A 21 -6.62 0.21 19.07
CA ALA A 21 -7.18 1.09 18.06
C ALA A 21 -6.72 0.77 16.63
N THR A 22 -7.46 1.30 15.66
CA THR A 22 -7.16 1.29 14.23
C THR A 22 -7.59 2.60 13.58
N GLY A 23 -6.93 2.96 12.47
CA GLY A 23 -7.28 4.06 11.57
C GLY A 23 -7.73 3.55 10.19
N ILE A 24 -8.30 2.33 10.14
CA ILE A 24 -8.76 1.70 8.88
C ILE A 24 -9.95 2.43 8.25
N ASP A 25 -10.81 3.04 9.07
CA ASP A 25 -11.92 3.89 8.62
C ASP A 25 -11.37 5.29 8.33
N LYS A 26 -10.75 5.46 7.16
CA LYS A 26 -10.35 6.78 6.67
C LYS A 26 -11.54 7.42 5.98
N ARG A 27 -11.70 8.72 6.20
CA ARG A 27 -12.81 9.50 5.63
C ARG A 27 -12.28 10.71 4.87
N PRO A 28 -12.98 11.15 3.81
CA PRO A 28 -12.62 12.37 3.10
C PRO A 28 -12.54 13.56 4.06
N VAL A 29 -11.58 14.44 3.83
CA VAL A 29 -11.46 15.72 4.55
C VAL A 29 -11.70 16.90 3.63
N ASP A 30 -12.40 17.90 4.15
CA ASP A 30 -12.68 19.15 3.45
C ASP A 30 -11.52 20.12 3.68
N GLY A 31 -10.56 20.15 2.76
CA GLY A 31 -9.48 21.14 2.79
C GLY A 31 -8.11 20.61 2.39
N PRO A 32 -7.10 21.51 2.36
CA PRO A 32 -5.72 21.12 2.13
C PRO A 32 -5.19 20.22 3.25
N VAL A 33 -4.42 19.19 2.89
CA VAL A 33 -3.71 18.32 3.83
C VAL A 33 -2.22 18.37 3.56
N THR A 34 -1.44 18.67 4.59
CA THR A 34 0.01 18.66 4.52
C THR A 34 0.53 17.22 4.42
N VAL A 35 1.50 17.01 3.52
CA VAL A 35 2.19 15.75 3.33
C VAL A 35 3.68 15.94 3.59
N THR A 36 4.24 15.12 4.48
CA THR A 36 5.66 15.12 4.84
C THR A 36 6.20 13.70 4.95
N ALA A 37 7.51 13.52 4.79
CA ALA A 37 8.12 12.23 5.04
C ALA A 37 7.97 11.88 6.54
N PRO A 38 7.40 10.72 6.91
CA PRO A 38 7.31 10.32 8.31
C PRO A 38 8.69 9.95 8.85
N GLY A 39 8.79 9.95 10.18
CA GLY A 39 9.96 9.39 10.87
C GLY A 39 10.09 7.87 10.68
N PRO A 40 11.02 7.23 11.42
CA PRO A 40 11.23 5.79 11.32
C PRO A 40 9.96 5.00 11.68
N LYS A 41 9.87 3.80 11.10
CA LYS A 41 8.83 2.82 11.39
C LYS A 41 8.79 2.50 12.90
N GLY A 42 7.62 2.17 13.42
CA GLY A 42 7.42 1.90 14.86
C GLY A 42 6.79 3.05 15.65
N THR A 43 6.81 4.29 15.14
CA THR A 43 6.25 5.47 15.83
C THR A 43 4.76 5.67 15.60
N GLY A 44 4.22 5.07 14.53
CA GLY A 44 2.85 5.28 14.05
C GLY A 44 2.66 6.56 13.23
N ALA A 45 3.70 7.38 13.08
CA ALA A 45 3.67 8.52 12.17
C ALA A 45 3.56 8.03 10.72
N VAL A 46 2.74 8.73 9.95
CA VAL A 46 2.52 8.52 8.50
C VAL A 46 2.66 9.87 7.80
N GLY A 47 2.56 9.88 6.47
CA GLY A 47 2.90 11.05 5.68
C GLY A 47 1.86 12.16 5.68
N LEU A 48 0.59 11.86 5.95
CA LEU A 48 -0.50 12.85 5.98
C LEU A 48 -0.69 13.41 7.39
N ASP A 49 -0.78 14.73 7.49
CA ASP A 49 -1.14 15.39 8.73
C ASP A 49 -2.53 14.95 9.22
N GLY A 50 -2.67 14.79 10.53
CA GLY A 50 -3.86 14.27 11.19
C GLY A 50 -4.08 12.76 11.05
N ASP A 51 -3.28 12.02 10.29
CA ASP A 51 -3.40 10.55 10.13
C ASP A 51 -2.40 9.78 11.01
N ARG A 52 -2.69 8.50 11.26
CA ARG A 52 -1.83 7.63 12.09
C ARG A 52 -1.96 6.14 11.75
N ALA A 53 -0.82 5.45 11.74
CA ALA A 53 -0.79 3.99 11.77
C ALA A 53 -0.76 3.46 13.22
N TYR A 54 -1.62 2.47 13.51
CA TYR A 54 -1.74 1.89 14.86
C TYR A 54 -1.03 0.54 14.99
N ASP A 55 -0.96 -0.23 13.92
CA ASP A 55 -0.15 -1.45 13.86
C ASP A 55 1.25 -1.12 13.36
N VAL A 56 2.03 -0.49 14.22
CA VAL A 56 3.35 0.07 13.88
C VAL A 56 4.39 -0.99 13.52
N LYS A 57 4.10 -2.27 13.80
CA LYS A 57 4.95 -3.41 13.40
C LYS A 57 4.85 -3.67 11.90
N HIS A 58 3.66 -3.53 11.32
CA HIS A 58 3.40 -3.87 9.92
C HIS A 58 3.17 -2.65 9.03
N HIS A 59 2.78 -1.51 9.62
CA HIS A 59 2.41 -0.30 8.92
C HIS A 59 3.22 0.93 9.33
N GLY A 60 3.33 1.86 8.39
CA GLY A 60 4.02 3.14 8.56
C GLY A 60 5.52 3.05 8.27
N GLY A 61 6.23 4.13 8.61
CA GLY A 61 7.60 4.37 8.18
C GLY A 61 7.69 4.97 6.77
N PRO A 62 8.91 5.30 6.30
CA PRO A 62 9.10 6.05 5.07
C PRO A 62 8.52 5.35 3.83
N ASP A 63 8.67 4.04 3.73
CA ASP A 63 8.17 3.23 2.61
C ASP A 63 6.64 3.10 2.58
N GLN A 64 5.94 3.40 3.68
CA GLN A 64 4.48 3.29 3.78
C GLN A 64 3.87 4.61 4.28
N ALA A 65 4.41 5.73 3.79
CA ALA A 65 4.00 7.05 4.23
C ALA A 65 2.58 7.40 3.81
N VAL A 66 2.21 7.06 2.57
CA VAL A 66 0.89 7.36 1.99
C VAL A 66 0.36 6.13 1.30
N TYR A 67 -0.91 5.77 1.50
CA TYR A 67 -1.54 4.66 0.79
C TYR A 67 -2.50 5.18 -0.29
N ALA A 68 -2.35 4.71 -1.52
CA ALA A 68 -3.19 5.10 -2.65
C ALA A 68 -3.97 3.90 -3.21
N TYR A 69 -5.19 4.19 -3.69
CA TYR A 69 -6.08 3.22 -4.29
C TYR A 69 -6.88 3.85 -5.43
N ALA A 70 -7.12 3.10 -6.51
CA ALA A 70 -7.89 3.60 -7.66
C ALA A 70 -9.39 3.56 -7.37
N ARG A 71 -10.13 4.61 -7.76
CA ARG A 71 -11.59 4.63 -7.61
C ARG A 71 -12.23 3.55 -8.48
N GLU A 72 -11.67 3.30 -9.66
CA GLU A 72 -12.14 2.29 -10.61
C GLU A 72 -12.11 0.88 -9.99
N ASP A 73 -11.09 0.56 -9.18
CA ASP A 73 -11.02 -0.69 -8.44
C ASP A 73 -12.06 -0.76 -7.31
N LEU A 74 -12.30 0.37 -6.60
CA LEU A 74 -13.37 0.43 -5.60
C LEU A 74 -14.74 0.22 -6.22
N ASP A 75 -15.00 0.79 -7.40
CA ASP A 75 -16.24 0.61 -8.14
C ASP A 75 -16.46 -0.86 -8.51
N GLY A 76 -15.40 -1.57 -8.92
CA GLY A 76 -15.44 -3.01 -9.16
C GLY A 76 -15.81 -3.80 -7.90
N TRP A 77 -15.24 -3.44 -6.76
CA TRP A 77 -15.57 -4.07 -5.48
C TRP A 77 -16.98 -3.71 -4.97
N GLU A 78 -17.45 -2.50 -5.20
CA GLU A 78 -18.81 -2.05 -4.87
C GLU A 78 -19.86 -2.86 -5.63
N ALA A 79 -19.62 -3.11 -6.92
CA ALA A 79 -20.47 -3.99 -7.72
C ALA A 79 -20.45 -5.44 -7.21
N GLU A 80 -19.28 -5.99 -6.88
CA GLU A 80 -19.17 -7.36 -6.38
C GLU A 80 -19.80 -7.55 -5.00
N LEU A 81 -19.60 -6.59 -4.09
CA LEU A 81 -20.12 -6.64 -2.72
C LEU A 81 -21.59 -6.20 -2.64
N ASN A 82 -22.15 -5.65 -3.73
CA ASN A 82 -23.49 -5.13 -3.80
C ASN A 82 -23.81 -4.13 -2.66
N ARG A 83 -22.86 -3.22 -2.39
CA ARG A 83 -23.02 -2.16 -1.39
C ARG A 83 -22.07 -1.00 -1.70
N PRO A 84 -22.43 0.24 -1.34
CA PRO A 84 -21.57 1.40 -1.60
C PRO A 84 -20.23 1.29 -0.87
N LEU A 85 -19.15 1.63 -1.57
CA LEU A 85 -17.81 1.76 -1.00
C LEU A 85 -17.35 3.22 -1.08
N ALA A 86 -17.30 3.87 0.07
CA ALA A 86 -16.83 5.24 0.18
C ALA A 86 -15.31 5.34 -0.06
N ASN A 87 -14.86 6.50 -0.52
CA ASN A 87 -13.43 6.83 -0.56
C ASN A 87 -12.84 6.77 0.86
N GLY A 88 -11.68 6.14 1.00
CA GLY A 88 -11.00 5.89 2.27
C GLY A 88 -11.40 4.57 2.95
N VAL A 89 -12.41 3.84 2.44
CA VAL A 89 -12.93 2.64 3.10
C VAL A 89 -11.91 1.50 3.16
N PHE A 90 -10.95 1.43 2.24
CA PHE A 90 -9.88 0.43 2.32
C PHE A 90 -8.74 0.90 3.24
N GLY A 91 -8.86 2.08 3.83
CA GLY A 91 -7.85 2.73 4.64
C GLY A 91 -6.83 3.49 3.80
N GLU A 92 -7.11 3.75 2.52
CA GLU A 92 -6.28 4.57 1.64
C GLU A 92 -6.37 6.05 1.99
N ASN A 93 -5.22 6.70 1.94
CA ASN A 93 -5.10 8.15 2.07
C ASN A 93 -5.51 8.87 0.80
N LEU A 94 -5.17 8.32 -0.36
CA LEU A 94 -5.45 8.93 -1.66
C LEU A 94 -6.35 8.02 -2.47
N THR A 95 -7.55 8.49 -2.78
CA THR A 95 -8.37 7.86 -3.81
C THR A 95 -8.12 8.60 -5.13
N ILE A 96 -7.64 7.89 -6.14
CA ILE A 96 -7.22 8.47 -7.43
C ILE A 96 -8.14 7.98 -8.55
N THR A 97 -8.35 8.81 -9.57
CA THR A 97 -9.08 8.46 -10.80
C THR A 97 -8.21 8.62 -12.04
N GLY A 98 -8.46 7.76 -13.03
CA GLY A 98 -7.79 7.71 -14.32
C GLY A 98 -6.38 7.13 -14.29
N LEU A 99 -5.95 6.55 -13.16
CA LEU A 99 -4.64 5.92 -12.97
C LEU A 99 -4.84 4.48 -12.50
N ASP A 100 -4.28 3.53 -13.24
CA ASP A 100 -4.17 2.15 -12.78
C ASP A 100 -3.05 2.06 -11.73
N VAL A 101 -3.44 2.13 -10.46
CA VAL A 101 -2.54 2.09 -9.30
C VAL A 101 -1.84 0.72 -9.20
N ASN A 102 -2.48 -0.37 -9.63
CA ASN A 102 -1.92 -1.71 -9.51
C ASN A 102 -0.92 -2.02 -10.64
N ALA A 103 -1.05 -1.37 -11.80
CA ALA A 103 -0.08 -1.42 -12.89
C ALA A 103 1.10 -0.46 -12.71
N ALA A 104 1.08 0.41 -11.69
CA ALA A 104 2.19 1.30 -11.40
C ALA A 104 3.46 0.52 -11.04
N LEU A 105 4.60 1.01 -11.52
CA LEU A 105 5.92 0.42 -11.28
C LEU A 105 6.47 0.86 -9.92
N ILE A 106 7.11 -0.06 -9.19
CA ILE A 106 7.87 0.31 -7.98
C ILE A 106 8.97 1.30 -8.37
N GLY A 107 9.02 2.48 -7.77
CA GLY A 107 9.91 3.58 -8.16
C GLY A 107 9.30 4.60 -9.11
N GLU A 108 8.09 4.37 -9.64
CA GLU A 108 7.34 5.39 -10.39
C GLU A 108 7.05 6.61 -9.49
N ARG A 109 7.24 7.82 -10.02
CA ARG A 109 6.99 9.06 -9.26
C ARG A 109 5.82 9.83 -9.81
N TRP A 110 4.91 10.18 -8.91
CA TRP A 110 3.71 10.93 -9.18
C TRP A 110 3.84 12.32 -8.60
N ARG A 111 3.74 13.33 -9.45
CA ARG A 111 3.51 14.70 -9.03
C ARG A 111 2.01 14.89 -8.83
N ILE A 112 1.61 15.38 -7.67
CA ILE A 112 0.22 15.66 -7.33
C ILE A 112 0.11 17.12 -6.92
N GLY A 113 -0.73 17.86 -7.65
CA GLY A 113 -0.83 19.31 -7.45
C GLY A 113 0.47 20.02 -7.86
N PRO A 114 0.80 21.16 -7.23
CA PRO A 114 1.95 21.97 -7.64
C PRO A 114 3.30 21.37 -7.22
N ASP A 115 3.39 20.84 -6.00
CA ASP A 115 4.69 20.63 -5.32
C ASP A 115 4.92 19.19 -4.83
N VAL A 116 3.86 18.43 -4.55
CA VAL A 116 4.01 17.11 -3.91
C VAL A 116 4.49 16.08 -4.93
N VAL A 117 5.58 15.39 -4.61
CA VAL A 117 6.07 14.24 -5.38
C VAL A 117 6.11 13.01 -4.49
N LEU A 118 5.37 11.98 -4.89
CA LEU A 118 5.31 10.69 -4.21
C LEU A 118 5.91 9.59 -5.09
N GLU A 119 6.61 8.63 -4.48
CA GLU A 119 7.22 7.49 -5.20
C GLU A 119 6.57 6.18 -4.78
N VAL A 120 6.14 5.38 -5.74
CA VAL A 120 5.55 4.05 -5.52
C VAL A 120 6.57 3.12 -4.87
N SER A 121 6.22 2.50 -3.74
CA SER A 121 7.18 1.72 -2.95
C SER A 121 6.85 0.22 -2.91
N CYS A 122 5.64 -0.13 -2.49
CA CYS A 122 5.25 -1.52 -2.30
C CYS A 122 3.73 -1.70 -2.26
N PRO A 123 3.23 -2.93 -2.51
CA PRO A 123 1.80 -3.21 -2.39
C PRO A 123 1.34 -3.23 -0.94
N ARG A 124 0.07 -2.92 -0.72
CA ARG A 124 -0.57 -3.12 0.59
C ARG A 124 -0.89 -4.60 0.80
N ILE A 125 -0.40 -5.17 1.90
CA ILE A 125 -0.72 -6.54 2.32
C ILE A 125 -1.97 -6.52 3.22
N PRO A 126 -3.05 -7.26 2.88
CA PRO A 126 -4.27 -7.27 3.69
C PRO A 126 -4.03 -7.94 5.05
N CYS A 127 -4.73 -7.47 6.09
CA CYS A 127 -4.54 -7.92 7.48
C CYS A 127 -5.87 -8.25 8.17
N ALA A 128 -5.82 -8.83 9.37
CA ALA A 128 -7.02 -9.20 10.13
C ALA A 128 -7.99 -8.04 10.38
N THR A 129 -7.46 -6.82 10.59
CA THR A 129 -8.28 -5.62 10.72
C THR A 129 -9.02 -5.28 9.42
N PHE A 130 -8.40 -5.50 8.25
CA PHE A 130 -9.06 -5.30 6.95
C PHE A 130 -10.16 -6.34 6.70
N GLN A 131 -9.90 -7.62 7.04
CA GLN A 131 -10.90 -8.69 7.00
C GLN A 131 -12.14 -8.34 7.83
N GLY A 132 -11.92 -7.99 9.11
CA GLY A 132 -13.00 -7.69 10.03
C GLY A 132 -13.75 -6.41 9.68
N TRP A 133 -13.03 -5.39 9.20
CA TRP A 133 -13.63 -4.11 8.81
C TRP A 133 -14.58 -4.22 7.62
N LEU A 134 -14.26 -5.08 6.65
CA LEU A 134 -15.14 -5.28 5.50
C LEU A 134 -16.34 -6.19 5.81
N GLU A 135 -16.36 -6.84 6.99
CA GLU A 135 -17.47 -7.69 7.44
C GLU A 135 -17.87 -8.74 6.38
N ARG A 136 -16.87 -9.29 5.69
CA ARG A 136 -17.06 -10.25 4.60
C ARG A 136 -16.18 -11.48 4.80
N ASP A 137 -16.81 -12.63 4.96
CA ASP A 137 -16.09 -13.90 5.08
C ASP A 137 -15.27 -14.22 3.83
N GLY A 138 -14.05 -14.71 4.05
CA GLY A 138 -13.12 -15.04 2.96
C GLY A 138 -12.54 -13.82 2.21
N TRP A 139 -12.79 -12.59 2.70
CA TRP A 139 -12.37 -11.37 2.01
C TRP A 139 -10.86 -11.31 1.73
N ILE A 140 -9.99 -11.67 2.67
CA ILE A 140 -8.53 -11.72 2.43
C ILE A 140 -8.21 -12.63 1.24
N LYS A 141 -8.82 -13.82 1.16
CA LYS A 141 -8.57 -14.76 0.06
C LYS A 141 -9.02 -14.14 -1.26
N ARG A 142 -10.25 -13.65 -1.32
CA ARG A 142 -10.83 -13.03 -2.53
C ARG A 142 -10.04 -11.82 -3.02
N PHE A 143 -9.63 -10.94 -2.11
CA PHE A 143 -8.80 -9.77 -2.39
C PHE A 143 -7.41 -10.18 -2.89
N THR A 144 -6.82 -11.22 -2.27
CA THR A 144 -5.51 -11.76 -2.69
C THR A 144 -5.57 -12.40 -4.07
N GLU A 145 -6.70 -13.03 -4.41
CA GLU A 145 -6.95 -13.60 -5.73
C GLU A 145 -7.08 -12.53 -6.81
N ALA A 146 -7.74 -11.41 -6.51
CA ALA A 146 -7.87 -10.28 -7.44
C ALA A 146 -6.54 -9.60 -7.78
N ALA A 147 -5.58 -9.61 -6.84
CA ALA A 147 -4.32 -8.89 -6.96
C ALA A 147 -4.49 -7.39 -7.24
N LEU A 148 -5.47 -6.77 -6.58
CA LEU A 148 -5.75 -5.32 -6.61
C LEU A 148 -5.43 -4.67 -5.24
N PRO A 149 -4.17 -4.69 -4.77
CA PRO A 149 -3.82 -4.26 -3.42
C PRO A 149 -3.83 -2.74 -3.23
N GLY A 150 -3.71 -1.94 -4.30
CA GLY A 150 -3.27 -0.55 -4.19
C GLY A 150 -1.79 -0.43 -3.82
N ALA A 151 -1.30 0.82 -3.76
CA ALA A 151 0.12 1.12 -3.64
C ALA A 151 0.40 1.97 -2.39
N TYR A 152 1.41 1.57 -1.62
CA TYR A 152 2.08 2.50 -0.71
C TYR A 152 3.04 3.39 -1.50
N LEU A 153 3.20 4.61 -1.00
CA LEU A 153 4.04 5.66 -1.58
C LEU A 153 4.94 6.27 -0.51
N ARG A 154 6.18 6.60 -0.91
CA ARG A 154 7.12 7.46 -0.18
C ARG A 154 6.89 8.91 -0.53
N VAL A 155 7.28 9.81 0.37
CA VAL A 155 7.31 11.25 0.11
C VAL A 155 8.71 11.62 -0.40
N ILE A 156 8.80 12.07 -1.65
CA ILE A 156 10.03 12.58 -2.27
C ILE A 156 10.14 14.09 -2.12
N ALA A 157 9.04 14.79 -2.41
CA ALA A 157 8.90 16.22 -2.18
C ALA A 157 7.65 16.47 -1.31
N PRO A 158 7.81 17.05 -0.11
CA PRO A 158 6.68 17.38 0.76
C PRO A 158 5.90 18.57 0.20
N GLY A 159 4.67 18.76 0.69
CA GLY A 159 3.83 19.87 0.26
C GLY A 159 2.41 19.73 0.77
N THR A 160 1.45 20.22 -0.01
CA THR A 160 0.03 20.21 0.36
C THR A 160 -0.79 19.57 -0.76
N LEU A 161 -1.63 18.61 -0.39
CA LEU A 161 -2.60 17.98 -1.28
C LEU A 161 -3.97 18.60 -1.10
N ARG A 162 -4.72 18.73 -2.21
CA ARG A 162 -6.11 19.14 -2.23
C ARG A 162 -6.92 18.18 -3.09
N THR A 163 -8.16 17.94 -2.67
CA THR A 163 -9.13 17.25 -3.52
C THR A 163 -9.22 17.95 -4.87
N GLY A 164 -9.05 17.17 -5.92
CA GLY A 164 -9.11 17.59 -7.30
C GLY A 164 -7.79 17.99 -7.94
N ASP A 165 -6.68 17.93 -7.20
CA ASP A 165 -5.35 18.15 -7.77
C ASP A 165 -5.07 17.21 -8.96
N PRO A 166 -4.41 17.71 -10.02
CA PRO A 166 -3.96 16.86 -11.11
C PRO A 166 -2.91 15.87 -10.59
N VAL A 167 -2.95 14.66 -11.13
CA VAL A 167 -1.92 13.64 -10.91
C VAL A 167 -1.18 13.45 -12.22
N GLU A 168 0.14 13.49 -12.17
CA GLU A 168 1.01 13.32 -13.33
C GLU A 168 2.17 12.38 -12.99
N ILE A 169 2.47 11.46 -13.89
CA ILE A 169 3.64 10.60 -13.75
C ILE A 169 4.85 11.36 -14.30
N VAL A 170 5.76 11.76 -13.43
CA VAL A 170 6.94 12.58 -13.77
C VAL A 170 8.22 11.76 -13.90
N HIS A 171 8.20 10.51 -13.44
CA HIS A 171 9.30 9.57 -13.62
C HIS A 171 8.75 8.14 -13.69
N ARG A 172 9.25 7.35 -14.63
CA ARG A 172 9.02 5.91 -14.72
C ARG A 172 10.37 5.17 -14.73
N PRO A 173 10.55 4.15 -13.88
CA PRO A 173 11.77 3.35 -13.86
C PRO A 173 11.84 2.37 -15.04
N ASP A 174 13.04 1.91 -15.36
CA ASP A 174 13.31 0.98 -16.47
C ASP A 174 13.28 -0.49 -15.99
N HIS A 175 12.09 -0.96 -15.60
CA HIS A 175 11.81 -2.36 -15.28
C HIS A 175 10.31 -2.65 -15.36
N ASP A 176 9.90 -3.90 -15.21
CA ASP A 176 8.49 -4.33 -15.30
C ASP A 176 7.83 -4.73 -13.97
N VAL A 177 8.49 -4.42 -12.84
CA VAL A 177 7.99 -4.74 -11.49
C VAL A 177 6.84 -3.80 -11.09
N THR A 178 5.61 -4.24 -11.37
CA THR A 178 4.39 -3.54 -10.95
C THR A 178 3.99 -3.87 -9.51
N ILE A 179 3.10 -3.05 -8.94
CA ILE A 179 2.44 -3.30 -7.66
C ILE A 179 1.69 -4.64 -7.65
N ALA A 180 0.93 -4.95 -8.71
CA ALA A 180 0.23 -6.23 -8.84
C ALA A 180 1.22 -7.42 -8.89
N LEU A 181 2.32 -7.29 -9.63
CA LEU A 181 3.36 -8.33 -9.71
C LEU A 181 4.00 -8.56 -8.33
N ALA A 182 4.41 -7.49 -7.66
CA ALA A 182 4.98 -7.55 -6.31
C ALA A 182 4.02 -8.21 -5.33
N PHE A 183 2.74 -7.87 -5.39
CA PHE A 183 1.74 -8.45 -4.51
C PHE A 183 1.55 -9.96 -4.75
N ARG A 184 1.46 -10.40 -6.01
CA ARG A 184 1.39 -11.83 -6.35
C ARG A 184 2.62 -12.58 -5.85
N ALA A 185 3.81 -12.02 -6.07
CA ALA A 185 5.08 -12.59 -5.62
C ALA A 185 5.13 -12.78 -4.09
N LEU A 186 4.64 -11.80 -3.33
CA LEU A 186 4.66 -11.81 -1.87
C LEU A 186 3.58 -12.72 -1.24
N THR A 187 2.53 -13.07 -1.99
CA THR A 187 1.34 -13.74 -1.42
C THR A 187 1.10 -15.16 -1.94
N ARG A 188 1.13 -15.39 -3.26
CA ARG A 188 0.68 -16.66 -3.85
C ARG A 188 1.67 -17.27 -4.84
N GLU A 189 2.57 -16.48 -5.41
CA GLU A 189 3.41 -16.88 -6.53
C GLU A 189 4.89 -16.66 -6.20
N ALA A 190 5.40 -17.42 -5.24
CA ALA A 190 6.78 -17.26 -4.73
C ALA A 190 7.86 -17.36 -5.82
N ALA A 191 7.59 -18.05 -6.93
CA ALA A 191 8.49 -18.10 -8.09
C ALA A 191 8.77 -16.73 -8.73
N LEU A 192 7.90 -15.73 -8.50
CA LEU A 192 8.09 -14.36 -8.98
C LEU A 192 9.01 -13.52 -8.06
N LEU A 193 9.32 -13.98 -6.84
CA LEU A 193 10.13 -13.20 -5.87
C LEU A 193 11.46 -12.68 -6.44
N PRO A 194 12.27 -13.48 -7.17
CA PRO A 194 13.54 -12.99 -7.71
C PRO A 194 13.38 -11.80 -8.65
N ARG A 195 12.23 -11.69 -9.34
CA ARG A 195 11.96 -10.58 -10.27
C ARG A 195 11.86 -9.24 -9.56
N LEU A 196 11.49 -9.22 -8.27
CA LEU A 196 11.35 -7.98 -7.53
C LEU A 196 12.68 -7.23 -7.36
N LEU A 197 13.81 -7.95 -7.44
CA LEU A 197 15.15 -7.36 -7.34
C LEU A 197 15.54 -6.49 -8.54
N ALA A 198 14.75 -6.50 -9.62
CA ALA A 198 14.93 -5.55 -10.72
C ALA A 198 14.50 -4.12 -10.37
N ALA A 199 13.74 -3.94 -9.28
CA ALA A 199 13.32 -2.63 -8.80
C ALA A 199 14.27 -2.10 -7.72
N ASP A 200 15.16 -1.18 -8.09
CA ASP A 200 16.09 -0.53 -7.15
C ASP A 200 15.36 0.21 -6.01
N ALA A 201 14.13 0.67 -6.27
CA ALA A 201 13.28 1.34 -5.29
C ALA A 201 12.51 0.37 -4.36
N LEU A 202 12.75 -0.94 -4.44
CA LEU A 202 12.12 -1.91 -3.54
C LEU A 202 12.55 -1.64 -2.07
N PRO A 203 11.62 -1.60 -1.09
CA PRO A 203 11.95 -1.42 0.32
C PRO A 203 12.98 -2.46 0.81
N GLU A 204 13.93 -2.02 1.65
CA GLU A 204 15.01 -2.87 2.15
C GLU A 204 14.50 -4.14 2.86
N GLU A 205 13.42 -4.02 3.65
CA GLU A 205 12.77 -5.17 4.30
C GLU A 205 12.27 -6.21 3.28
N LEU A 206 11.76 -5.77 2.12
CA LEU A 206 11.30 -6.66 1.06
C LEU A 206 12.47 -7.25 0.27
N THR A 207 13.50 -6.46 -0.01
CA THR A 207 14.76 -6.95 -0.62
C THR A 207 15.38 -8.06 0.23
N ALA A 208 15.51 -7.83 1.55
CA ALA A 208 16.02 -8.84 2.48
C ALA A 208 15.13 -10.09 2.54
N LEU A 209 13.80 -9.93 2.49
CA LEU A 209 12.85 -11.04 2.43
C LEU A 209 13.03 -11.87 1.15
N VAL A 210 13.18 -11.22 -0.01
CA VAL A 210 13.41 -11.89 -1.29
C VAL A 210 14.71 -12.70 -1.22
N HIS A 211 15.83 -12.09 -0.83
CA HIS A 211 17.09 -12.81 -0.68
C HIS A 211 16.97 -14.01 0.25
N LYS A 212 16.35 -13.85 1.42
CA LYS A 212 16.14 -14.96 2.37
C LYS A 212 15.33 -16.12 1.79
N ARG A 213 14.37 -15.84 0.91
CA ARG A 213 13.47 -16.85 0.31
C ARG A 213 13.98 -17.43 -1.02
N THR A 214 14.94 -16.76 -1.66
CA THR A 214 15.54 -17.21 -2.92
C THR A 214 16.85 -17.98 -2.72
N ILE A 215 17.48 -17.89 -1.55
CA ILE A 215 18.60 -18.80 -1.20
C ILE A 215 18.07 -20.23 -1.13
N PRO A 216 18.59 -21.17 -1.95
CA PRO A 216 18.21 -22.57 -1.83
C PRO A 216 18.64 -23.08 -0.45
N VAL A 217 17.70 -23.72 0.27
CA VAL A 217 18.06 -24.50 1.45
C VAL A 217 18.94 -25.64 0.94
N THR A 218 20.24 -25.59 1.25
CA THR A 218 21.13 -26.75 1.04
C THR A 218 20.51 -27.92 1.79
N PRO A 219 20.18 -29.06 1.13
CA PRO A 219 19.79 -30.25 1.86
C PRO A 219 20.94 -30.58 2.82
N ALA A 220 20.62 -30.83 4.10
CA ALA A 220 21.61 -31.36 5.02
C ALA A 220 22.20 -32.61 4.38
N ALA A 221 23.52 -32.62 4.20
CA ALA A 221 24.22 -33.78 3.68
C ALA A 221 23.91 -34.96 4.61
N ASP A 222 23.32 -36.03 4.06
CA ASP A 222 23.15 -37.29 4.76
C ASP A 222 24.52 -37.71 5.32
N ALA A 223 24.63 -37.73 6.64
CA ALA A 223 25.79 -38.30 7.30
C ALA A 223 25.84 -39.79 6.96
N PRO A 224 27.00 -40.35 6.57
CA PRO A 224 27.10 -41.78 6.32
C PRO A 224 26.84 -42.52 7.64
N SER A 225 25.86 -43.44 7.62
CA SER A 225 25.61 -44.37 8.72
C SER A 225 26.87 -45.22 8.99
N PRO A 226 27.16 -45.52 10.26
CA PRO A 226 28.33 -46.30 10.67
C PRO A 226 28.27 -47.77 10.23
#